data_AF-A0A515BLF8-F1
#
_entry.id   AF-A0A515BLF8-F1
#
_cell.length_a   1.000
_cell.length_b   1.000
_cell.length_c   1.000
_cell.angle_alpha   90.00
_cell.angle_beta   90.00
_cell.angle_gamma   90.00
#
_symmetry.space_group_name_H-M   'P 1'
#
loop_
_entity.id
_entity.type
_entity.pdbx_description
1 polymer ?
#
loop_
_entity_poly.entity_id
_entity_poly.type
_entity_poly.pdbx_seq_one_letter_code
_entity_poly.pdbx_strand_id
1 'polypeptide(L)' 'MKEQKRIYEGLITESLPNGIWVCLDNGDPILGYVSGRIRHSFIHILGHIE' A
#
# COMPACT_ATOMS: atom_id res chain seq x y z
N MET A 1 21.66 -5.00 -14.52
CA MET A 1 21.14 -3.75 -13.91
C MET A 1 20.39 -4.14 -12.64
N LYS A 2 20.70 -3.55 -11.49
CA LYS A 2 19.91 -3.80 -10.26
C LYS A 2 18.59 -3.03 -10.38
N GLU A 3 17.48 -3.67 -10.02
CA GLU A 3 16.19 -3.01 -9.96
C GLU A 3 16.26 -1.86 -8.94
N GLN A 4 15.97 -0.65 -9.40
CA GLN A 4 15.95 0.53 -8.54
C GLN A 4 14.62 0.56 -7.80
N LYS A 5 14.61 0.06 -6.57
CA LYS A 5 13.46 0.22 -5.69
C LYS A 5 13.28 1.70 -5.36
N ARG A 6 12.12 2.25 -5.71
CA ARG A 6 11.71 3.61 -5.32
C ARG A 6 10.75 3.53 -4.16
N ILE A 7 10.86 4.49 -3.24
CA ILE A 7 10.00 4.61 -2.07
C ILE A 7 9.23 5.91 -2.25
N TYR A 8 7.92 5.82 -2.16
CA TYR A 8 7.00 6.95 -2.27
C TYR A 8 6.06 6.93 -1.07
N GLU A 9 5.70 8.11 -0.61
CA GLU A 9 4.65 8.30 0.38
C GLU A 9 3.31 8.45 -0.35
N GLY A 10 2.23 8.02 0.31
CA GLY A 10 0.89 8.03 -0.27
C GLY A 10 -0.17 7.75 0.78
N LEU A 11 -1.41 8.09 0.45
CA LEU A 11 -2.57 7.86 1.30
C LEU A 11 -3.24 6.55 0.94
N ILE A 12 -3.55 5.73 1.95
CA ILE A 12 -4.32 4.51 1.77
C ILE A 12 -5.79 4.88 1.59
N THR A 13 -6.33 4.63 0.39
CA THR A 13 -7.71 5.01 0.05
C THR A 13 -8.68 3.86 0.30
N GLU A 14 -8.32 2.63 -0.05
CA GLU A 14 -9.20 1.46 0.11
C GLU A 14 -8.44 0.21 0.57
N SER A 15 -9.07 -0.58 1.43
CA SER A 15 -8.57 -1.89 1.85
C SER A 15 -9.33 -3.02 1.13
N LEU A 16 -8.62 -3.79 0.30
CA LEU A 16 -9.14 -4.99 -0.35
C LEU A 16 -8.77 -6.25 0.44
N PRO A 17 -9.49 -7.38 0.24
CA PRO A 17 -9.20 -8.63 0.94
C PRO A 17 -7.75 -9.14 0.82
N ASN A 18 -7.06 -8.80 -0.27
CA ASN A 18 -5.68 -9.23 -0.53
C ASN A 18 -4.74 -8.08 -0.94
N GLY A 19 -5.19 -6.82 -0.87
CA GLY A 19 -4.46 -5.69 -1.43
C GLY A 19 -4.90 -4.37 -0.82
N ILE A 20 -4.19 -3.30 -1.15
CA ILE A 20 -4.47 -1.96 -0.66
C ILE A 20 -4.37 -1.00 -1.84
N TRP A 21 -5.33 -0.10 -1.98
CA TRP A 21 -5.19 1.03 -2.87
C TRP A 21 -4.48 2.17 -2.16
N VAL A 22 -3.42 2.67 -2.78
CA VAL A 22 -2.64 3.80 -2.28
C VAL A 22 -2.64 4.87 -3.36
N CYS A 23 -3.18 6.04 -3.02
CA CYS A 23 -3.04 7.24 -3.84
C CYS A 23 -1.68 7.87 -3.52
N LEU A 24 -0.80 7.93 -4.51
CA LEU A 24 0.45 8.66 -4.38
C LEU A 24 0.19 10.16 -4.35
N ASP A 25 1.18 10.93 -3.89
CA ASP A 25 1.10 12.41 -3.84
C ASP A 25 0.81 13.05 -5.21
N ASN A 26 1.13 12.35 -6.31
CA ASN A 26 0.84 12.82 -7.67
C ASN A 26 -0.62 12.60 -8.11
N GLY A 27 -1.47 12.02 -7.25
CA GLY A 27 -2.88 11.73 -7.52
C GLY A 27 -3.15 10.41 -8.25
N ASP A 28 -2.13 9.61 -8.56
CA ASP A 28 -2.32 8.30 -9.19
C ASP A 28 -2.61 7.21 -8.13
N PRO A 29 -3.77 6.52 -8.20
CA PRO A 29 -4.05 5.36 -7.36
C PRO A 29 -3.29 4.15 -7.88
N ILE A 30 -2.55 3.49 -6.99
CA ILE A 30 -1.77 2.28 -7.29
C ILE A 30 -2.23 1.15 -6.38
N LEU A 31 -2.33 -0.05 -6.95
CA LEU A 31 -2.56 -1.27 -6.19
C LEU A 31 -1.25 -1.72 -5.52
N GLY A 32 -1.24 -1.68 -4.20
CA GLY A 32 -0.16 -2.15 -3.35
C GLY A 32 -0.51 -3.44 -2.61
N TYR A 33 0.52 -4.15 -2.18
CA TYR A 33 0.40 -5.31 -1.29
C TYR A 33 1.12 -5.04 0.03
N VAL A 34 0.54 -5.56 1.12
CA VAL A 34 1.17 -5.47 2.44
C VAL A 34 2.45 -6.29 2.46
N SER A 35 3.54 -5.64 2.88
CA SER A 35 4.82 -6.33 3.01
C SER A 35 4.72 -7.50 4.00
N GLY A 36 5.46 -8.58 3.74
CA GLY A 36 5.48 -9.75 4.61
C GLY A 36 5.85 -9.42 6.06
N ARG A 37 6.70 -8.39 6.28
CA ARG A 37 7.07 -7.93 7.62
C ARG A 37 5.87 -7.37 8.39
N ILE A 38 5.02 -6.57 7.74
CA ILE A 38 3.81 -6.02 8.37
C ILE A 38 2.81 -7.13 8.69
N ARG A 39 2.62 -8.10 7.77
CA ARG A 39 1.77 -9.29 8.00
C ARG A 39 2.27 -10.14 9.16
N HIS A 40 3.58 -10.39 9.22
CA HIS A 40 4.21 -11.18 10.28
C HIS A 40 4.14 -10.47 11.65
N SER A 41 4.21 -9.14 11.66
CA SER A 41 4.09 -8.34 12.87
C SER A 41 2.65 -8.14 13.35
N PHE A 42 1.64 -8.79 12.72
CA PHE A 42 0.22 -8.66 13.05
C PHE A 42 -0.29 -7.20 13.05
N ILE A 43 0.33 -6.34 12.23
CA ILE A 43 -0.11 -4.96 12.05
C ILE A 43 -1.25 -4.97 11.04
N HIS A 44 -2.46 -4.64 11.49
CA HIS A 44 -3.62 -4.48 10.62
C HIS A 44 -3.69 -3.06 10.09
N ILE A 45 -3.84 -2.94 8.77
CA ILE A 45 -4.04 -1.67 8.09
C ILE A 45 -5.55 -1.52 7.86
N LEU A 46 -6.13 -0.43 8.33
CA LEU A 46 -7.51 -0.07 8.07
C LEU A 46 -7.54 0.99 6.96
N GLY A 47 -8.17 0.66 5.83
CA GLY A 47 -8.46 1.62 4.78
C GLY A 47 -9.82 2.28 5.02
N HIS A 48 -10.08 3.39 4.33
CA HIS A 48 -11.43 3.90 4.20
C HIS A 48 -12.22 2.93 3.30
N ILE A 49 -13.40 2.52 3.73
CA ILE A 49 -14.34 1.75 2.90
C ILE A 49 -15.51 2.70 2.68
N GLU A 50 -15.65 3.20 1.45
CA GLU A 50 -16.89 3.83 0.99
C GLU A 50 -17.87 2.76 0.48
#